data_AF-A0A7C5NQD1-F1
#
_entry.id   AF-A0A7C5NQD1-F1
#
_cell.length_a   1.000
_cell.length_b   1.000
_cell.length_c   1.000
_cell.angle_alpha   90.00
_cell.angle_beta   90.00
_cell.angle_gamma   90.00
#
_symmetry.space_group_name_H-M   'P 1'
#
loop_
_entity.id
_entity.type
_entity.pdbx_description
1 polymer ?
#
loop_
_entity_poly.entity_id
_entity_poly.type
_entity_poly.pdbx_seq_one_letter_code
_entity_poly.pdbx_strand_id
1 'polypeptide(L)'
;MNTIYPFKSKTRTGKEKWYEKISLNYDGAAKNLINATDTTIFTPEILKQMKYGIKQHLGSNATFRVLKYFNASFSVNYDEKHYFKTIRQHLDPTTIYDSTGITSDSMIVYDTIYGTIIKDTVSGWKVYRHITPSINISTNRYGKILFNKGWLRGIKHKIAYSVSISGNPINEPEYYNDFVDTDTREEFNKPLEYSFFDYSGPFGSSSPQKNNLILNYNINNLLEAKIFSKKDSTTKKIQLLKNFTINGNYNITADSLKFSQIRTGFNFSLFKNFVSFRYSGTFDPYIEENNIRLNRYVWNEKKLPFRHENSNLQISIYNKSISDIINLFKAKPEKKTKTTKSVVQSDKITDIFKDFRLNYNLNMTWNHNRNNVDTFYISTHSIRVSGTIPLTKNWRITVRNLDYNLKDLKFEYPDFGFERDLHCWKMNFSWQPKGGTYTFYIGVKSSMLQFIKYQHGVDPIRANLNSLRY
;
A
#
# COMPACT_ATOMS: atom_id res chain seq x y z
N MET A 1 27.47 7.81 9.39
CA MET A 1 28.08 8.55 10.52
C MET A 1 27.00 8.93 11.54
N ASN A 2 27.33 9.18 12.82
CA ASN A 2 26.35 9.71 13.77
C ASN A 2 25.91 11.14 13.36
N THR A 3 24.63 11.47 13.57
CA THR A 3 24.09 12.81 13.28
C THR A 3 24.81 13.89 14.09
N ILE A 4 25.26 14.95 13.42
CA ILE A 4 25.89 16.11 14.05
C ILE A 4 24.99 17.35 13.95
N TYR A 5 25.14 18.29 14.89
CA TYR A 5 24.46 19.59 14.87
C TYR A 5 25.52 20.68 14.76
N PRO A 6 25.99 21.03 13.54
CA PRO A 6 27.20 21.82 13.33
C PRO A 6 27.14 23.21 13.97
N PHE A 7 25.94 23.78 14.12
CA PHE A 7 25.77 25.12 14.68
C PHE A 7 25.32 25.13 16.14
N LYS A 8 25.17 23.96 16.79
CA LYS A 8 24.70 23.88 18.17
C LYS A 8 25.80 24.35 19.13
N SER A 9 25.49 25.38 19.93
CA SER A 9 26.44 25.86 20.91
C SER A 9 26.76 24.79 21.96
N LYS A 10 28.05 24.62 22.26
CA LYS A 10 28.54 23.77 23.36
C LYS A 10 28.17 24.35 24.74
N THR A 11 28.20 25.67 24.85
CA THR A 11 27.86 26.44 26.05
C THR A 11 26.61 27.28 25.77
N ARG A 12 25.45 26.78 26.18
CA ARG A 12 24.17 27.41 25.84
C ARG A 12 23.87 28.62 26.74
N THR A 13 23.76 29.81 26.14
CA THR A 13 23.17 31.00 26.77
C THR A 13 21.81 31.30 26.12
N GLY A 14 20.72 31.14 26.87
CA GLY A 14 19.37 31.45 26.40
C GLY A 14 18.64 30.30 25.68
N LYS A 15 17.62 30.65 24.89
CA LYS A 15 16.80 29.68 24.13
C LYS A 15 17.54 29.24 22.87
N GLU A 16 17.37 27.96 22.53
CA GLU A 16 17.94 27.37 21.32
C GLU A 16 17.43 28.11 20.06
N LYS A 17 18.36 28.56 19.22
CA LYS A 17 18.05 29.27 17.97
C LYS A 17 17.71 28.28 16.86
N TRP A 18 17.02 28.75 15.82
CA TRP A 18 16.53 27.87 14.75
C TRP A 18 17.66 27.14 14.00
N TYR A 19 18.80 27.80 13.80
CA TYR A 19 19.95 27.22 13.09
C TYR A 19 20.69 26.16 13.92
N GLU A 20 20.60 26.20 15.25
CA GLU A 20 21.19 25.19 16.14
C GLU A 20 20.47 23.83 16.02
N LYS A 21 19.28 23.83 15.40
CA LYS A 21 18.48 22.64 15.11
C LYS A 21 18.79 22.01 13.76
N ILE A 22 19.66 22.64 12.96
CA ILE A 22 20.14 22.06 11.71
C ILE A 22 20.98 20.84 12.10
N SER A 23 20.51 19.68 11.69
CA SER A 23 21.21 18.41 11.79
C SER A 23 21.86 18.10 10.45
N LEU A 24 23.02 17.47 10.48
CA LEU A 24 23.73 16.96 9.31
C LEU A 24 24.09 15.49 9.53
N ASN A 25 23.79 14.66 8.54
CA ASN A 25 24.20 13.27 8.47
C ASN A 25 25.02 13.06 7.19
N TYR A 26 26.08 12.26 7.31
CA TYR A 26 26.96 11.90 6.21
C TYR A 26 27.19 10.40 6.20
N ASP A 27 27.06 9.79 5.02
CA ASP A 27 27.35 8.39 4.79
C ASP A 27 28.11 8.25 3.45
N GLY A 28 29.31 7.68 3.53
CA GLY A 28 30.17 7.45 2.37
C GLY A 28 30.47 5.96 2.22
N ALA A 29 30.46 5.47 0.99
CA ALA A 29 30.82 4.10 0.65
C ALA A 29 31.69 4.08 -0.61
N ALA A 30 32.81 3.36 -0.56
CA ALA A 30 33.60 3.00 -1.72
C ALA A 30 33.41 1.50 -1.99
N LYS A 31 33.21 1.13 -3.25
CA LYS A 31 33.01 -0.28 -3.63
C LYS A 31 33.76 -0.60 -4.90
N ASN A 32 34.39 -1.77 -4.92
CA ASN A 32 34.97 -2.40 -6.10
C ASN A 32 34.26 -3.76 -6.28
N LEU A 33 33.91 -4.10 -7.52
CA LEU A 33 33.26 -5.34 -7.90
C LEU A 33 34.05 -5.98 -9.04
N ILE A 34 34.41 -7.24 -8.85
CA ILE A 34 35.15 -8.06 -9.80
C ILE A 34 34.37 -9.36 -9.98
N ASN A 35 34.12 -9.74 -11.22
CA ASN A 35 33.61 -11.06 -11.56
C ASN A 35 34.71 -11.80 -12.32
N ALA A 36 35.29 -12.81 -11.70
CA ALA A 36 36.38 -13.59 -12.26
C ALA A 36 36.35 -15.02 -11.71
N THR A 37 37.01 -15.94 -12.38
CA THR A 37 37.35 -17.26 -11.82
C THR A 37 38.61 -17.14 -10.96
N ASP A 38 38.86 -18.13 -10.10
CA ASP A 38 40.05 -18.17 -9.23
C ASP A 38 41.36 -17.98 -9.99
N THR A 39 41.44 -18.49 -11.23
CA THR A 39 42.62 -18.42 -12.08
C THR A 39 42.78 -17.09 -12.81
N THR A 40 41.72 -16.29 -12.95
CA THR A 40 41.72 -15.08 -13.80
C THR A 40 41.66 -13.78 -13.01
N ILE A 41 41.47 -13.82 -11.69
CA ILE A 41 41.20 -12.64 -10.85
C ILE A 41 42.29 -11.54 -10.93
N PHE A 42 43.53 -11.89 -11.29
CA PHE A 42 44.66 -10.96 -11.42
C PHE A 42 45.13 -10.74 -12.86
N THR A 43 44.39 -11.22 -13.87
CA THR A 43 44.79 -10.96 -15.26
C THR A 43 44.51 -9.51 -15.66
N PRO A 44 45.33 -8.91 -16.55
CA PRO A 44 45.09 -7.55 -17.03
C PRO A 44 43.69 -7.34 -17.62
N GLU A 45 43.12 -8.37 -18.25
CA GLU A 45 41.77 -8.36 -18.83
C GLU A 45 40.70 -8.20 -17.75
N ILE A 46 40.77 -8.99 -16.67
CA ILE A 46 39.81 -8.91 -15.56
C ILE A 46 39.97 -7.59 -14.80
N LEU A 47 41.21 -7.12 -14.60
CA LEU A 47 41.46 -5.82 -13.96
C LEU A 47 40.86 -4.66 -14.77
N LYS A 48 40.90 -4.74 -16.11
CA LYS A 48 40.20 -3.80 -17.01
C LYS A 48 38.68 -3.90 -16.93
N GLN A 49 38.11 -5.01 -16.47
CA GLN A 49 36.67 -5.20 -16.32
C GLN A 49 36.13 -4.85 -14.91
N MET A 50 37.01 -4.61 -13.92
CA MET A 50 36.58 -4.24 -12.57
C MET A 50 35.66 -3.02 -12.57
N LYS A 51 34.61 -3.06 -11.74
CA LYS A 51 33.70 -1.94 -11.53
C LYS A 51 33.98 -1.29 -10.20
N TYR A 52 34.42 -0.04 -10.19
CA TYR A 52 34.67 0.70 -8.95
C TYR A 52 33.99 2.06 -8.97
N GLY A 53 33.67 2.54 -7.78
CA GLY A 53 32.97 3.80 -7.60
C GLY A 53 32.91 4.21 -6.14
N ILE A 54 32.47 5.44 -5.92
CA ILE A 54 32.23 6.03 -4.60
C ILE A 54 30.80 6.56 -4.57
N LYS A 55 30.06 6.27 -3.50
CA LYS A 55 28.75 6.87 -3.21
C LYS A 55 28.87 7.70 -1.95
N GLN A 56 28.36 8.92 -1.99
CA GLN A 56 28.24 9.81 -0.85
C GLN A 56 26.77 10.21 -0.68
N HIS A 57 26.33 10.30 0.57
CA HIS A 57 25.01 10.76 0.94
C HIS A 57 25.15 11.79 2.07
N LEU A 58 24.62 12.98 1.84
CA LEU A 58 24.57 14.11 2.77
C LEU A 58 23.11 14.44 3.01
N GLY A 59 22.64 14.30 4.24
CA GLY A 59 21.31 14.76 4.65
C GLY A 59 21.45 15.95 5.60
N SER A 60 20.57 16.94 5.43
CA SER A 60 20.44 18.05 6.35
C SER A 60 18.97 18.29 6.67
N ASN A 61 18.63 18.45 7.94
CA ASN A 61 17.25 18.64 8.38
C ASN A 61 17.17 19.68 9.50
N ALA A 62 16.17 20.56 9.45
CA ALA A 62 15.88 21.54 10.49
C ALA A 62 14.36 21.68 10.68
N THR A 63 13.88 21.55 11.92
CA THR A 63 12.46 21.74 12.25
C THR A 63 12.29 22.77 13.35
N PHE A 64 11.44 23.76 13.10
CA PHE A 64 11.15 24.81 14.07
C PHE A 64 9.71 25.32 13.97
N ARG A 65 9.29 26.03 15.02
CA ARG A 65 7.94 26.58 15.11
C ARG A 65 7.93 28.02 14.61
N VAL A 66 7.15 28.29 13.56
CA VAL A 66 6.97 29.60 12.93
C VAL A 66 5.67 30.22 13.44
N LEU A 67 5.73 31.49 13.84
CA LEU A 67 4.60 32.26 14.39
C LEU A 67 3.84 31.57 15.54
N LYS A 68 4.45 30.61 16.24
CA LYS A 68 3.81 29.76 17.28
C LYS A 68 2.64 28.89 16.79
N TYR A 69 2.30 28.84 15.50
CA TYR A 69 1.17 28.04 15.00
C TYR A 69 1.56 26.99 13.95
N PHE A 70 2.68 27.22 13.26
CA PHE A 70 3.13 26.36 12.17
C PHE A 70 4.40 25.63 12.58
N ASN A 71 4.48 24.34 12.29
CA ASN A 71 5.74 23.60 12.32
C ASN A 71 6.29 23.62 10.90
N ALA A 72 7.43 24.27 10.71
CA ALA A 72 8.16 24.29 9.45
C ALA A 72 9.36 23.35 9.56
N SER A 73 9.47 22.44 8.61
CA SER A 73 10.54 21.46 8.49
C SER A 73 11.19 21.64 7.13
N PHE A 74 12.49 21.90 7.15
CA PHE A 74 13.34 22.01 5.96
C PHE A 74 14.23 20.78 5.94
N SER A 75 14.33 20.14 4.79
CA SER A 75 15.29 19.07 4.56
C SER A 75 15.98 19.25 3.22
N VAL A 76 17.23 18.83 3.13
CA VAL A 76 17.94 18.70 1.85
C VAL A 76 18.72 17.40 1.92
N ASN A 77 18.46 16.51 0.96
CA ASN A 77 19.31 15.35 0.73
C ASN A 77 20.16 15.61 -0.50
N TYR A 78 21.42 15.19 -0.45
CA TYR A 78 22.37 15.24 -1.53
C TYR A 78 23.03 13.87 -1.68
N ASP A 79 22.73 13.20 -2.79
CA ASP A 79 23.36 11.97 -3.20
C ASP A 79 24.35 12.27 -4.31
N GLU A 80 25.60 11.85 -4.13
CA GLU A 80 26.66 11.96 -5.13
C GLU A 80 27.23 10.57 -5.42
N LYS A 81 27.37 10.23 -6.70
CA LYS A 81 28.03 9.00 -7.13
C LYS A 81 29.17 9.33 -8.08
N HIS A 82 30.37 8.89 -7.75
CA HIS A 82 31.53 8.98 -8.61
C HIS A 82 31.69 7.67 -9.37
N TYR A 83 31.67 7.80 -10.69
CA TYR A 83 31.97 6.73 -11.63
C TYR A 83 33.32 7.01 -12.26
N PHE A 84 34.17 5.99 -12.32
CA PHE A 84 35.48 6.06 -12.97
C PHE A 84 35.52 5.33 -14.31
N LYS A 85 34.38 4.76 -14.69
CA LYS A 85 34.08 4.22 -16.01
C LYS A 85 32.68 4.64 -16.40
N THR A 86 32.52 5.03 -17.64
CA THR A 86 31.23 5.40 -18.25
C THR A 86 31.06 4.68 -19.56
N ILE A 87 29.89 4.83 -20.16
CA ILE A 87 29.65 4.34 -21.51
C ILE A 87 29.89 5.45 -22.53
N ARG A 88 30.40 5.03 -23.68
CA ARG A 88 30.31 5.77 -24.93
C ARG A 88 29.58 4.90 -25.95
N GLN A 89 28.60 5.46 -26.63
CA GLN A 89 27.94 4.80 -27.74
C GLN A 89 28.37 5.46 -29.05
N HIS A 90 28.52 4.66 -30.10
CA HIS A 90 28.76 5.14 -31.44
C HIS A 90 28.08 4.22 -32.45
N LEU A 91 27.70 4.79 -33.59
CA LEU A 91 27.17 4.02 -34.71
C LEU A 91 28.31 3.36 -35.45
N ASP A 92 28.28 2.04 -35.56
CA ASP A 92 29.07 1.32 -36.56
C ASP A 92 28.22 1.21 -37.84
N PRO A 93 28.60 1.86 -38.94
CA PRO A 93 27.80 1.91 -40.16
C PRO A 93 27.88 0.62 -40.99
N THR A 94 28.55 -0.44 -40.51
CA THR A 94 28.60 -1.72 -41.22
C THR A 94 27.19 -2.28 -41.43
N THR A 95 26.86 -2.54 -42.69
CA THR A 95 25.60 -3.16 -43.09
C THR A 95 25.54 -4.62 -42.64
N ILE A 96 24.49 -4.98 -41.89
CA ILE A 96 24.21 -6.38 -41.54
C ILE A 96 23.02 -6.84 -42.37
N TYR A 97 23.21 -7.93 -43.10
CA TYR A 97 22.14 -8.60 -43.83
C TYR A 97 21.48 -9.62 -42.89
N ASP A 98 20.25 -9.34 -42.45
CA ASP A 98 19.44 -10.29 -41.68
C ASP A 98 18.55 -11.09 -42.62
N SER A 99 18.62 -12.43 -42.55
CA SER A 99 17.82 -13.31 -43.39
C SER A 99 16.47 -13.56 -42.72
N THR A 100 15.48 -12.70 -42.94
CA THR A 100 14.14 -12.93 -42.40
C THR A 100 13.33 -13.87 -43.30
N GLY A 101 13.41 -15.17 -43.02
CA GLY A 101 12.42 -16.19 -43.39
C GLY A 101 12.38 -16.67 -44.85
N ILE A 102 12.16 -17.99 -44.99
CA ILE A 102 11.92 -18.67 -46.27
C ILE A 102 10.44 -18.46 -46.63
N THR A 103 10.15 -17.78 -47.74
CA THR A 103 8.80 -17.80 -48.33
C THR A 103 8.58 -19.10 -49.11
N SER A 104 7.33 -19.49 -49.35
CA SER A 104 6.93 -20.77 -49.97
C SER A 104 7.60 -21.07 -51.33
N ASP A 105 8.18 -20.07 -51.99
CA ASP A 105 8.92 -20.15 -53.26
C ASP A 105 10.46 -20.17 -53.10
N SER A 106 10.98 -20.44 -51.90
CA SER A 106 12.44 -20.57 -51.63
C SER A 106 13.29 -19.30 -51.90
N MET A 107 12.68 -18.11 -51.96
CA MET A 107 13.44 -16.84 -51.99
C MET A 107 13.80 -16.39 -50.57
N ILE A 108 15.10 -16.21 -50.32
CA ILE A 108 15.62 -15.54 -49.11
C ILE A 108 15.40 -14.03 -49.28
N VAL A 109 14.59 -13.43 -48.41
CA VAL A 109 14.49 -11.97 -48.31
C VAL A 109 15.55 -11.51 -47.30
N TYR A 110 16.51 -10.72 -47.77
CA TYR A 110 17.47 -10.05 -46.89
C TYR A 110 16.87 -8.73 -46.42
N ASP A 111 16.57 -8.62 -45.12
CA ASP A 111 16.33 -7.34 -44.50
C ASP A 111 17.69 -6.70 -44.18
N THR A 112 17.91 -5.49 -44.66
CA THR A 112 19.22 -4.83 -44.55
C THR A 112 19.15 -3.86 -43.38
N ILE A 113 19.77 -4.23 -42.25
CA ILE A 113 19.88 -3.33 -41.10
C ILE A 113 21.11 -2.44 -41.34
N TYR A 114 20.85 -1.15 -41.55
CA TYR A 114 21.91 -0.14 -41.69
C TYR A 114 22.43 0.24 -40.31
N GLY A 115 23.58 -0.34 -39.96
CA GLY A 115 24.39 0.02 -38.80
C GLY A 115 23.92 -0.56 -37.47
N THR A 116 24.86 -0.68 -36.53
CA THR A 116 24.60 -1.12 -35.16
C THR A 116 25.19 -0.14 -34.17
N ILE A 117 24.47 0.11 -33.08
CA ILE A 117 24.97 0.96 -32.00
C ILE A 117 25.87 0.11 -31.10
N ILE A 118 27.17 0.40 -31.14
CA ILE A 118 28.16 -0.25 -30.29
C ILE A 118 28.29 0.52 -28.98
N LYS A 119 28.38 -0.23 -27.87
CA LYS A 119 28.43 0.29 -26.51
C LYS A 119 29.77 -0.03 -25.87
N ASP A 120 30.65 0.97 -25.78
CA ASP A 120 31.96 0.82 -25.15
C ASP A 120 31.93 1.29 -23.69
N THR A 121 32.66 0.58 -22.83
CA THR A 121 32.97 1.06 -21.49
C THR A 121 34.31 1.80 -21.51
N VAL A 122 34.28 3.11 -21.33
CA VAL A 122 35.46 3.98 -21.35
C VAL A 122 35.86 4.36 -19.93
N SER A 123 37.18 4.40 -19.67
CA SER A 123 37.69 4.89 -18.39
C SER A 123 37.62 6.41 -18.35
N GLY A 124 37.12 6.98 -17.26
CA GLY A 124 36.93 8.41 -17.11
C GLY A 124 36.17 8.75 -15.84
N TRP A 125 36.53 9.86 -15.20
CA TRP A 125 35.87 10.30 -13.99
C TRP A 125 34.65 11.17 -14.31
N LYS A 126 33.47 10.69 -13.94
CA LYS A 126 32.19 11.40 -14.07
C LYS A 126 31.43 11.30 -12.75
N VAL A 127 30.72 12.37 -12.42
CA VAL A 127 30.04 12.50 -11.14
C VAL A 127 28.55 12.73 -11.40
N TYR A 128 27.71 11.86 -10.83
CA TYR A 128 26.27 12.03 -10.81
C TYR A 128 25.85 12.68 -9.50
N ARG A 129 25.09 13.77 -9.57
CA ARG A 129 24.62 14.52 -8.40
C ARG A 129 23.10 14.60 -8.39
N HIS A 130 22.50 14.26 -7.27
CA HIS A 130 21.07 14.34 -7.05
C HIS A 130 20.78 15.09 -5.75
N ILE A 131 20.09 16.22 -5.85
CA ILE A 131 19.70 17.03 -4.69
C ILE A 131 18.19 17.00 -4.56
N THR A 132 17.69 16.69 -3.37
CA THR A 132 16.26 16.63 -3.04
C THR A 132 15.94 17.60 -1.90
N PRO A 133 15.74 18.91 -2.17
CA PRO A 133 15.23 19.82 -1.16
C PRO A 133 13.75 19.51 -0.85
N SER A 134 13.36 19.69 0.41
CA SER A 134 11.97 19.68 0.84
C SER A 134 11.70 20.74 1.91
N ILE A 135 10.53 21.36 1.82
CA ILE A 135 10.03 22.31 2.81
C ILE A 135 8.60 21.90 3.14
N ASN A 136 8.37 21.44 4.35
CA ASN A 136 7.06 21.04 4.85
C ASN A 136 6.57 22.00 5.95
N ILE A 137 5.39 22.57 5.75
CA ILE A 137 4.71 23.44 6.71
C ILE A 137 3.43 22.76 7.15
N SER A 138 3.24 22.61 8.46
CA SER A 138 2.04 21.97 9.02
C SER A 138 1.46 22.71 10.21
N THR A 139 0.15 22.62 10.39
CA THR A 139 -0.55 23.15 11.56
C THR A 139 -1.77 22.29 11.92
N ASN A 140 -2.20 22.39 13.18
CA ASN A 140 -3.40 21.72 13.67
C ASN A 140 -4.42 22.77 14.12
N ARG A 141 -5.62 22.73 13.55
CA ARG A 141 -6.76 23.55 13.97
C ARG A 141 -7.80 22.69 14.67
N TYR A 142 -8.36 23.22 15.74
CA TYR A 142 -9.41 22.56 16.51
C TYR A 142 -10.67 23.41 16.45
N GLY A 143 -11.81 22.74 16.32
CA GLY A 143 -13.13 23.35 16.39
C GLY A 143 -14.06 22.48 17.24
N LYS A 144 -14.96 23.13 17.96
CA LYS A 144 -15.94 22.46 18.81
C LYS A 144 -17.30 23.13 18.64
N ILE A 145 -18.34 22.33 18.50
CA ILE A 145 -19.73 22.75 18.55
C ILE A 145 -20.36 21.99 19.71
N LEU A 146 -21.05 22.69 20.60
CA LEU A 146 -21.72 22.10 21.77
C LEU A 146 -23.23 22.20 21.59
N PHE A 147 -23.94 21.18 22.07
CA PHE A 147 -25.39 21.12 22.02
C PHE A 147 -25.95 21.04 23.44
N ASN A 148 -26.86 21.96 23.77
CA ASN A 148 -27.40 22.10 25.13
C ASN A 148 -28.46 21.04 25.46
N LYS A 149 -29.09 20.42 24.46
CA LYS A 149 -30.14 19.41 24.61
C LYS A 149 -29.88 18.22 23.67
N GLY A 150 -30.42 17.06 24.02
CA GLY A 150 -30.33 15.84 23.21
C GLY A 150 -29.27 14.83 23.64
N TRP A 151 -29.23 13.70 22.92
CA TRP A 151 -28.28 12.61 23.15
C TRP A 151 -26.87 12.96 22.65
N LEU A 152 -26.75 13.83 21.66
CA LEU A 152 -25.49 14.42 21.22
C LEU A 152 -25.28 15.74 21.96
N ARG A 153 -24.17 15.88 22.69
CA ARG A 153 -23.80 17.05 23.51
C ARG A 153 -22.70 17.91 22.89
N GLY A 154 -22.02 17.39 21.89
CA GLY A 154 -21.08 18.18 21.12
C GLY A 154 -20.34 17.37 20.08
N ILE A 155 -19.82 18.08 19.09
CA ILE A 155 -18.90 17.56 18.08
C ILE A 155 -17.62 18.37 18.20
N LYS A 156 -16.49 17.68 18.21
CA LYS A 156 -15.17 18.29 18.14
C LYS A 156 -14.47 17.72 16.92
N HIS A 157 -13.88 18.59 16.10
CA HIS A 157 -12.97 18.17 15.04
C HIS A 157 -11.54 18.68 15.29
N LYS A 158 -10.56 17.94 14.81
CA LYS A 158 -9.16 18.36 14.69
C LYS A 158 -8.78 18.23 13.23
N ILE A 159 -8.42 19.35 12.60
CA ILE A 159 -7.94 19.38 11.22
C ILE A 159 -6.44 19.62 11.24
N ALA A 160 -5.68 18.66 10.73
CA ALA A 160 -4.25 18.76 10.47
C ALA A 160 -4.06 19.16 9.01
N TYR A 161 -3.49 20.34 8.78
CA TYR A 161 -3.13 20.84 7.47
C TYR A 161 -1.62 20.68 7.29
N SER A 162 -1.18 20.21 6.13
CA SER A 162 0.23 20.14 5.76
C SER A 162 0.41 20.46 4.28
N VAL A 163 1.36 21.33 3.97
CA VAL A 163 1.81 21.65 2.61
C VAL A 163 3.30 21.39 2.55
N SER A 164 3.75 20.65 1.55
CA SER A 164 5.16 20.30 1.37
C SER A 164 5.59 20.56 -0.06
N ILE A 165 6.60 21.39 -0.25
CA ILE A 165 7.25 21.59 -1.55
C ILE A 165 8.50 20.70 -1.56
N SER A 166 8.65 19.86 -2.56
CA SER A 166 9.83 18.98 -2.72
C SER A 166 10.09 18.74 -4.19
N GLY A 167 11.35 18.45 -4.55
CA GLY A 167 11.67 18.18 -5.94
C GLY A 167 13.14 17.84 -6.16
N ASN A 168 13.58 17.82 -7.42
CA ASN A 168 14.97 17.65 -7.83
C ASN A 168 15.41 18.75 -8.80
N PRO A 169 15.96 19.88 -8.31
CA PRO A 169 16.23 21.04 -9.16
C PRO A 169 17.46 20.90 -10.09
N ILE A 170 18.40 20.00 -9.80
CA ILE A 170 19.73 19.96 -10.46
C ILE A 170 19.97 18.61 -11.17
N ASN A 171 18.95 18.07 -11.85
CA ASN A 171 19.04 16.73 -12.41
C ASN A 171 18.70 16.64 -13.91
N GLU A 172 18.87 17.74 -14.66
CA GLU A 172 18.57 17.75 -16.09
C GLU A 172 19.38 16.68 -16.84
N PRO A 173 18.73 15.90 -17.71
CA PRO A 173 19.38 14.88 -18.54
C PRO A 173 20.58 15.40 -19.33
N GLU A 174 20.51 16.63 -19.83
CA GLU A 174 21.55 17.29 -20.63
C GLU A 174 22.94 17.34 -19.95
N TYR A 175 23.01 17.32 -18.61
CA TYR A 175 24.30 17.31 -17.90
C TYR A 175 24.98 15.93 -17.86
N TYR A 176 24.22 14.87 -18.13
CA TYR A 176 24.58 13.49 -17.84
C TYR A 176 24.37 12.54 -19.01
N ASN A 177 23.81 13.04 -20.11
CA ASN A 177 23.49 12.30 -21.30
C ASN A 177 24.30 12.79 -22.50
N ASP A 178 24.35 11.94 -23.50
CA ASP A 178 24.97 12.18 -24.80
C ASP A 178 24.06 11.57 -25.88
N PHE A 179 24.35 11.87 -27.13
CA PHE A 179 23.56 11.39 -28.26
C PHE A 179 24.39 10.44 -29.12
N VAL A 180 23.74 9.44 -29.67
CA VAL A 180 24.32 8.55 -30.68
C VAL A 180 23.43 8.57 -31.92
N ASP A 181 24.04 8.74 -33.07
CA ASP A 181 23.34 8.67 -34.35
C ASP A 181 22.78 7.26 -34.57
N THR A 182 21.61 7.18 -35.20
CA THR A 182 20.96 5.90 -35.53
C THR A 182 21.11 5.53 -37.00
N ASP A 183 21.45 6.50 -37.84
CA ASP A 183 21.67 6.30 -39.27
C ASP A 183 22.73 7.30 -39.75
N THR A 184 23.54 6.90 -40.73
CA THR A 184 24.53 7.77 -41.36
C THR A 184 23.93 8.79 -42.32
N ARG A 185 22.70 8.56 -42.78
CA ARG A 185 21.97 9.44 -43.70
C ARG A 185 21.17 10.45 -42.88
N GLU A 186 21.43 11.73 -43.09
CA GLU A 186 20.84 12.83 -42.33
C GLU A 186 19.29 12.79 -42.32
N GLU A 187 18.68 12.42 -43.44
CA GLU A 187 17.22 12.34 -43.59
C GLU A 187 16.55 11.20 -42.80
N PHE A 188 17.31 10.18 -42.39
CA PHE A 188 16.83 9.04 -41.61
C PHE A 188 17.39 9.02 -40.18
N ASN A 189 18.38 9.86 -39.88
CA ASN A 189 19.02 9.90 -38.58
C ASN A 189 18.09 10.47 -37.51
N LYS A 190 17.83 9.67 -36.47
CA LYS A 190 17.06 10.06 -35.29
C LYS A 190 17.91 9.77 -34.06
N PRO A 191 18.84 10.67 -33.69
CA PRO A 191 19.80 10.41 -32.63
C PRO A 191 19.12 9.95 -31.34
N LEU A 192 19.64 8.89 -30.73
CA LEU A 192 19.17 8.35 -29.46
C LEU A 192 19.96 8.98 -28.32
N GLU A 193 19.23 9.49 -27.34
CA GLU A 193 19.80 9.98 -26.08
C GLU A 193 20.13 8.79 -25.17
N TYR A 194 21.35 8.76 -24.61
CA TYR A 194 21.77 7.76 -23.65
C TYR A 194 22.53 8.39 -22.48
N SER A 195 22.55 7.73 -21.32
CA SER A 195 23.27 8.25 -20.15
C SER A 195 24.70 7.73 -20.07
N PHE A 196 25.64 8.61 -19.68
CA PHE A 196 27.00 8.18 -19.33
C PHE A 196 27.01 7.09 -18.24
N PHE A 197 25.96 7.05 -17.41
CA PHE A 197 25.81 6.16 -16.25
C PHE A 197 24.91 4.94 -16.50
N ASP A 198 24.61 4.60 -17.76
CA ASP A 198 23.97 3.32 -18.13
C ASP A 198 24.85 2.10 -17.82
N TYR A 199 26.05 2.34 -17.32
CA TYR A 199 26.98 1.35 -16.85
C TYR A 199 26.53 0.96 -15.45
N SER A 200 26.19 -0.31 -15.27
CA SER A 200 25.88 -0.86 -13.95
C SER A 200 27.15 -0.95 -13.11
N GLY A 201 27.64 0.20 -12.65
CA GLY A 201 28.74 0.31 -11.70
C GLY A 201 28.42 -0.41 -10.38
N PRO A 202 29.33 -0.42 -9.41
CA PRO A 202 29.15 -1.17 -8.17
C PRO A 202 27.93 -0.71 -7.33
N PHE A 203 27.38 0.48 -7.63
CA PHE A 203 26.20 1.10 -7.03
C PHE A 203 24.98 1.20 -7.97
N GLY A 204 24.96 0.43 -9.06
CA GLY A 204 23.91 0.46 -10.08
C GLY A 204 24.03 1.64 -11.04
N SER A 205 23.17 1.66 -12.06
CA SER A 205 23.03 2.80 -12.98
C SER A 205 22.41 4.00 -12.26
N SER A 206 22.65 5.18 -12.82
CA SER A 206 21.98 6.41 -12.39
C SER A 206 21.28 6.99 -13.59
N SER A 207 19.95 7.09 -13.52
CA SER A 207 19.16 7.69 -14.59
C SER A 207 18.83 9.13 -14.19
N PRO A 208 19.31 10.12 -14.95
CA PRO A 208 18.84 11.50 -14.81
C PRO A 208 17.33 11.56 -14.97
N GLN A 209 16.70 12.42 -14.18
CA GLN A 209 15.26 12.66 -14.30
C GLN A 209 15.08 14.15 -14.50
N LYS A 210 14.22 14.52 -15.46
CA LYS A 210 13.83 15.92 -15.68
C LYS A 210 13.53 16.61 -14.35
N ASN A 211 13.89 17.88 -14.25
CA ASN A 211 13.61 18.63 -13.03
C ASN A 211 12.12 18.51 -12.68
N ASN A 212 11.85 18.42 -11.37
CA ASN A 212 10.49 18.56 -10.89
C ASN A 212 10.48 19.36 -9.61
N LEU A 213 9.39 20.08 -9.41
CA LEU A 213 9.07 20.74 -8.16
C LEU A 213 7.59 20.52 -7.87
N ILE A 214 7.30 19.77 -6.82
CA ILE A 214 5.96 19.31 -6.50
C ILE A 214 5.53 19.92 -5.17
N LEU A 215 4.43 20.67 -5.19
CA LEU A 215 3.72 21.10 -3.99
C LEU A 215 2.69 20.05 -3.64
N ASN A 216 2.96 19.27 -2.60
CA ASN A 216 2.02 18.34 -1.99
C ASN A 216 1.16 19.07 -0.97
N TYR A 217 -0.13 18.77 -0.95
CA TYR A 217 -1.03 19.22 0.10
C TYR A 217 -1.74 18.01 0.71
N ASN A 218 -1.93 18.06 2.02
CA ASN A 218 -2.65 17.05 2.76
C ASN A 218 -3.46 17.69 3.89
N ILE A 219 -4.72 17.27 3.98
CA ILE A 219 -5.67 17.67 5.01
C ILE A 219 -6.14 16.40 5.67
N ASN A 220 -5.97 16.28 6.99
CA ASN A 220 -6.49 15.17 7.76
C ASN A 220 -7.44 15.66 8.85
N ASN A 221 -8.67 15.15 8.89
CA ASN A 221 -9.67 15.50 9.89
C ASN A 221 -9.97 14.31 10.81
N LEU A 222 -10.00 14.58 12.12
CA LEU A 222 -10.47 13.68 13.15
C LEU A 222 -11.75 14.25 13.75
N LEU A 223 -12.79 13.43 13.91
CA LEU A 223 -14.07 13.87 14.49
C LEU A 223 -14.42 13.01 15.71
N GLU A 224 -14.63 13.70 16.82
CA GLU A 224 -15.10 13.16 18.10
C GLU A 224 -16.50 13.68 18.39
N ALA A 225 -17.37 12.81 18.90
CA ALA A 225 -18.66 13.19 19.43
C ALA A 225 -18.68 13.00 20.95
N LYS A 226 -19.32 13.94 21.64
CA LYS A 226 -19.67 13.82 23.05
C LYS A 226 -21.14 13.44 23.13
N ILE A 227 -21.45 12.24 23.62
CA ILE A 227 -22.81 11.72 23.76
C ILE A 227 -23.22 11.66 25.23
N PHE A 228 -24.47 12.00 25.54
CA PHE A 228 -25.05 11.81 26.85
C PHE A 228 -25.57 10.38 27.00
N SER A 229 -25.14 9.71 28.05
CA SER A 229 -25.62 8.39 28.41
C SER A 229 -26.68 8.55 29.49
N LYS A 230 -27.96 8.35 29.13
CA LYS A 230 -29.07 8.29 30.10
C LYS A 230 -28.82 7.25 31.20
N LYS A 231 -28.11 6.17 30.86
CA LYS A 231 -27.80 5.05 31.76
C LYS A 231 -26.98 5.47 32.99
N ASP A 232 -25.97 6.31 32.78
CA ASP A 232 -25.01 6.67 33.82
C ASP A 232 -25.10 8.17 34.17
N SER A 233 -26.16 8.85 33.72
CA SER A 233 -26.37 10.32 33.79
C SER A 233 -25.13 11.15 33.46
N THR A 234 -24.24 10.62 32.61
CA THR A 234 -22.91 11.18 32.32
C THR A 234 -22.67 11.27 30.81
N THR A 235 -21.76 12.16 30.43
CA THR A 235 -21.35 12.31 29.03
C THR A 235 -20.13 11.47 28.70
N LYS A 236 -20.16 10.75 27.58
CA LYS A 236 -19.05 9.93 27.08
C LYS A 236 -18.54 10.49 25.76
N LYS A 237 -17.22 10.49 25.57
CA LYS A 237 -16.60 10.84 24.30
C LYS A 237 -16.44 9.59 23.45
N ILE A 238 -16.80 9.66 22.18
CA ILE A 238 -16.62 8.60 21.20
C ILE A 238 -15.95 9.20 19.96
N GLN A 239 -14.92 8.53 19.46
CA GLN A 239 -14.34 8.89 18.17
C GLN A 239 -15.22 8.30 17.08
N LEU A 240 -15.67 9.15 16.17
CA LEU A 240 -16.52 8.75 15.05
C LEU A 240 -15.68 8.61 13.78
N LEU A 241 -14.96 9.68 13.42
CA LEU A 241 -14.07 9.72 12.26
C LEU A 241 -12.62 9.56 12.75
N LYS A 242 -12.03 8.42 12.45
CA LYS A 242 -10.64 8.09 12.79
C LYS A 242 -9.63 8.78 11.90
N ASN A 243 -10.02 9.01 10.66
CA ASN A 243 -9.31 9.86 9.71
C ASN A 243 -10.28 10.26 8.60
N PHE A 244 -10.05 11.44 8.06
CA PHE A 244 -10.57 11.86 6.77
C PHE A 244 -9.46 12.63 6.09
N THR A 245 -8.86 11.99 5.10
CA THR A 245 -7.69 12.51 4.39
C THR A 245 -8.12 13.04 3.05
N ILE A 246 -7.66 14.23 2.69
CA ILE A 246 -7.67 14.75 1.32
C ILE A 246 -6.23 15.05 0.98
N ASN A 247 -5.71 14.44 -0.06
CA ASN A 247 -4.34 14.67 -0.51
C ASN A 247 -4.26 14.75 -2.03
N GLY A 248 -3.34 15.57 -2.49
CA GLY A 248 -2.99 15.72 -3.89
C GLY A 248 -1.72 16.53 -3.99
N ASN A 249 -1.34 16.84 -5.22
CA ASN A 249 -0.19 17.68 -5.48
C ASN A 249 -0.41 18.60 -6.67
N TYR A 250 0.49 19.57 -6.77
CA TYR A 250 0.61 20.50 -7.87
C TYR A 250 2.06 20.47 -8.36
N ASN A 251 2.27 19.99 -9.58
CA ASN A 251 3.56 20.01 -10.25
C ASN A 251 3.80 21.41 -10.83
N ILE A 252 4.73 22.14 -10.22
CA ILE A 252 5.03 23.53 -10.54
C ILE A 252 5.77 23.62 -11.90
N THR A 253 6.60 22.63 -12.23
CA THR A 253 7.45 22.63 -13.44
C THR A 253 6.80 21.95 -14.64
N ALA A 254 5.63 21.32 -14.50
CA ALA A 254 4.92 20.73 -15.64
C ALA A 254 4.32 21.80 -16.56
N ASP A 255 4.35 21.53 -17.88
CA ASP A 255 3.76 22.40 -18.90
C ASP A 255 2.23 22.34 -18.91
N SER A 256 1.66 21.17 -18.59
CA SER A 256 0.22 20.91 -18.55
C SER A 256 -0.15 19.93 -17.43
N LEU A 257 -1.45 19.83 -17.11
CA LEU A 257 -1.97 18.91 -16.09
C LEU A 257 -1.27 19.05 -14.73
N LYS A 258 -1.02 20.31 -14.33
CA LYS A 258 -0.24 20.64 -13.14
C LYS A 258 -0.84 20.06 -11.85
N PHE A 259 -2.17 19.99 -11.72
CA PHE A 259 -2.78 19.31 -10.58
C PHE A 259 -2.82 17.79 -10.74
N SER A 260 -2.45 17.07 -9.69
CA SER A 260 -2.73 15.64 -9.63
C SER A 260 -4.22 15.41 -9.40
N GLN A 261 -4.63 14.15 -9.62
CA GLN A 261 -5.85 13.64 -9.02
C GLN A 261 -5.81 13.80 -7.49
N ILE A 262 -6.97 14.09 -6.92
CA ILE A 262 -7.22 14.29 -5.52
C ILE A 262 -7.70 12.97 -4.94
N ARG A 263 -6.91 12.41 -4.03
CA ARG A 263 -7.32 11.23 -3.28
C ARG A 263 -7.98 11.67 -2.00
N THR A 264 -9.12 11.08 -1.71
CA THR A 264 -9.85 11.25 -0.47
C THR A 264 -10.09 9.90 0.17
N GLY A 265 -10.21 9.88 1.49
CA GLY A 265 -10.61 8.67 2.19
C GLY A 265 -11.07 8.97 3.59
N PHE A 266 -12.02 8.20 4.09
CA PHE A 266 -12.40 8.25 5.50
C PHE A 266 -12.46 6.88 6.13
N ASN A 267 -12.11 6.82 7.40
CA ASN A 267 -12.38 5.69 8.27
C ASN A 267 -13.32 6.15 9.38
N PHE A 268 -14.56 5.71 9.29
CA PHE A 268 -15.60 6.03 10.23
C PHE A 268 -16.01 4.78 11.01
N SER A 269 -16.27 4.94 12.31
CA SER A 269 -16.63 3.83 13.17
C SER A 269 -17.82 4.18 14.04
N LEU A 270 -18.79 3.27 14.09
CA LEU A 270 -19.97 3.38 14.95
C LEU A 270 -19.92 2.36 16.10
N PHE A 271 -20.71 2.64 17.14
CA PHE A 271 -20.94 1.74 18.28
C PHE A 271 -19.65 1.21 18.93
N LYS A 272 -18.65 2.09 19.13
CA LYS A 272 -17.33 1.73 19.67
C LYS A 272 -16.57 0.73 18.78
N ASN A 273 -16.39 1.06 17.51
CA ASN A 273 -15.70 0.21 16.52
C ASN A 273 -16.41 -1.12 16.25
N PHE A 274 -17.73 -1.16 16.39
CA PHE A 274 -18.50 -2.35 16.05
C PHE A 274 -18.67 -2.48 14.54
N VAL A 275 -19.08 -1.37 13.92
CA VAL A 275 -19.21 -1.25 12.48
C VAL A 275 -18.14 -0.26 12.01
N SER A 276 -17.33 -0.69 11.05
CA SER A 276 -16.32 0.14 10.39
C SER A 276 -16.77 0.44 8.97
N PHE A 277 -16.73 1.71 8.61
CA PHE A 277 -16.92 2.21 7.26
C PHE A 277 -15.56 2.74 6.80
N ARG A 278 -15.07 2.23 5.69
CA ARG A 278 -13.84 2.68 5.06
C ARG A 278 -14.18 3.11 3.65
N TYR A 279 -13.91 4.36 3.34
CA TYR A 279 -14.07 4.91 2.01
C TYR A 279 -12.73 5.36 1.48
N SER A 280 -12.50 5.12 0.21
CA SER A 280 -11.40 5.71 -0.57
C SER A 280 -11.94 6.13 -1.92
N GLY A 281 -11.65 7.35 -2.34
CA GLY A 281 -12.07 7.87 -3.64
C GLY A 281 -10.98 8.70 -4.29
N THR A 282 -11.01 8.73 -5.61
CA THR A 282 -10.13 9.54 -6.45
C THR A 282 -11.00 10.46 -7.29
N PHE A 283 -10.61 11.73 -7.33
CA PHE A 283 -11.29 12.77 -8.10
C PHE A 283 -10.26 13.52 -8.94
N ASP A 284 -10.65 14.03 -10.10
CA ASP A 284 -9.76 14.75 -11.01
C ASP A 284 -10.29 16.16 -11.26
N PRO A 285 -9.46 17.22 -11.11
CA PRO A 285 -9.86 18.56 -11.48
C PRO A 285 -9.98 18.77 -12.99
N TYR A 286 -9.45 17.85 -13.80
CA TYR A 286 -9.46 17.95 -15.26
C TYR A 286 -10.56 17.10 -15.88
N ILE A 287 -11.06 17.56 -17.04
CA ILE A 287 -11.92 16.74 -17.88
C ILE A 287 -11.08 15.63 -18.54
N GLU A 288 -11.74 14.55 -18.96
CA GLU A 288 -11.14 13.61 -19.89
C GLU A 288 -12.11 13.28 -21.01
N GLU A 289 -11.51 13.00 -22.16
CA GLU A 289 -12.16 12.51 -23.35
C GLU A 289 -11.34 11.32 -23.84
N ASN A 290 -11.99 10.20 -24.17
CA ASN A 290 -11.35 8.99 -24.68
C ASN A 290 -10.16 8.50 -23.83
N ASN A 291 -10.28 8.53 -22.49
CA ASN A 291 -9.23 8.14 -21.53
C ASN A 291 -7.99 9.02 -21.50
N ILE A 292 -8.09 10.22 -22.07
CA ILE A 292 -7.01 11.20 -22.08
C ILE A 292 -7.46 12.40 -21.27
N ARG A 293 -6.68 12.70 -20.21
CA ARG A 293 -6.86 13.91 -19.41
C ARG A 293 -6.52 15.11 -20.29
N LEU A 294 -7.45 16.04 -20.41
CA LEU A 294 -7.22 17.28 -21.13
C LEU A 294 -6.89 18.38 -20.14
N ASN A 295 -6.01 19.32 -20.51
CA ASN A 295 -5.62 20.45 -19.65
C ASN A 295 -6.73 21.53 -19.56
N ARG A 296 -7.97 21.10 -19.33
CA ARG A 296 -9.18 21.90 -19.16
C ARG A 296 -9.87 21.49 -17.86
N TYR A 297 -10.18 22.45 -17.00
CA TYR A 297 -10.76 22.17 -15.69
C TYR A 297 -12.23 21.80 -15.77
N VAL A 298 -12.66 20.80 -15.00
CA VAL A 298 -14.06 20.38 -14.86
C VAL A 298 -14.95 21.52 -14.41
N TRP A 299 -14.45 22.39 -13.53
CA TRP A 299 -15.16 23.56 -13.05
C TRP A 299 -15.55 24.51 -14.19
N ASN A 300 -14.69 24.68 -15.19
CA ASN A 300 -14.93 25.62 -16.27
C ASN A 300 -16.04 25.12 -17.20
N GLU A 301 -16.06 23.82 -17.49
CA GLU A 301 -16.99 23.23 -18.46
C GLU A 301 -18.30 22.72 -17.83
N LYS A 302 -18.23 22.08 -16.66
CA LYS A 302 -19.36 21.41 -16.02
C LYS A 302 -19.84 22.07 -14.72
N LYS A 303 -19.14 23.11 -14.23
CA LYS A 303 -19.41 23.77 -12.93
C LYS A 303 -19.40 22.82 -11.72
N LEU A 304 -18.75 21.68 -11.86
CA LEU A 304 -18.46 20.74 -10.77
C LEU A 304 -17.03 20.97 -10.28
N PRO A 305 -16.75 20.85 -8.98
CA PRO A 305 -15.41 21.10 -8.46
C PRO A 305 -14.39 20.09 -9.00
N PHE A 306 -14.79 18.82 -9.12
CA PHE A 306 -13.95 17.72 -9.62
C PHE A 306 -14.82 16.69 -10.33
N ARG A 307 -14.22 15.94 -11.25
CA ARG A 307 -14.77 14.70 -11.81
C ARG A 307 -14.45 13.53 -10.88
N HIS A 308 -15.35 12.58 -10.76
CA HIS A 308 -15.12 11.33 -10.02
C HIS A 308 -14.41 10.31 -10.93
N GLU A 309 -13.34 9.68 -10.42
CA GLU A 309 -12.58 8.64 -11.15
C GLU A 309 -12.97 7.26 -10.66
N ASN A 310 -12.84 7.07 -9.34
CA ASN A 310 -13.14 5.82 -8.69
C ASN A 310 -13.45 6.07 -7.22
N SER A 311 -14.21 5.15 -6.64
CA SER A 311 -14.54 5.15 -5.23
C SER A 311 -14.80 3.73 -4.77
N ASN A 312 -14.36 3.44 -3.56
CA ASN A 312 -14.61 2.19 -2.88
C ASN A 312 -15.12 2.48 -1.48
N LEU A 313 -16.23 1.85 -1.11
CA LEU A 313 -16.80 1.88 0.23
C LEU A 313 -16.87 0.45 0.77
N GLN A 314 -16.08 0.19 1.81
CA GLN A 314 -16.13 -1.04 2.57
C GLN A 314 -16.84 -0.82 3.90
N ILE A 315 -17.87 -1.62 4.14
CA ILE A 315 -18.57 -1.73 5.42
C ILE A 315 -18.20 -3.08 6.01
N SER A 316 -17.73 -3.08 7.26
CA SER A 316 -17.32 -4.32 7.90
C SER A 316 -17.67 -4.39 9.38
N ILE A 317 -17.96 -5.60 9.83
CA ILE A 317 -17.99 -6.02 11.23
C ILE A 317 -16.93 -7.10 11.36
N TYR A 318 -15.99 -6.93 12.28
CA TYR A 318 -14.88 -7.88 12.44
C TYR A 318 -14.91 -8.52 13.82
N ASN A 319 -14.96 -9.86 13.81
CA ASN A 319 -14.79 -10.76 14.95
C ASN A 319 -15.68 -10.42 16.16
N LYS A 320 -16.96 -10.08 15.94
CA LYS A 320 -17.91 -9.75 17.00
C LYS A 320 -18.69 -10.98 17.42
N SER A 321 -18.87 -11.18 18.73
CA SER A 321 -19.70 -12.30 19.18
C SER A 321 -21.17 -12.00 18.89
N ILE A 322 -21.97 -13.04 18.67
CA ILE A 322 -23.42 -12.88 18.51
C ILE A 322 -24.03 -12.24 19.76
N SER A 323 -23.52 -12.57 20.94
CA SER A 323 -23.94 -11.93 22.19
C SER A 323 -23.70 -10.40 22.17
N ASP A 324 -22.56 -9.95 21.62
CA ASP A 324 -22.27 -8.51 21.49
C ASP A 324 -23.25 -7.83 20.53
N ILE A 325 -23.58 -8.49 19.41
CA ILE A 325 -24.56 -7.98 18.43
C ILE A 325 -25.93 -7.83 19.09
N ILE A 326 -26.40 -8.89 19.76
CA ILE A 326 -27.69 -8.90 20.45
C ILE A 326 -27.73 -7.79 21.52
N ASN A 327 -26.64 -7.61 22.26
CA ASN A 327 -26.53 -6.57 23.29
C ASN A 327 -26.54 -5.13 22.73
N LEU A 328 -26.27 -4.93 21.43
CA LEU A 328 -26.43 -3.62 20.79
C LEU A 328 -27.89 -3.26 20.53
N PHE A 329 -28.71 -4.25 20.16
CA PHE A 329 -30.12 -4.04 19.79
C PHE A 329 -31.11 -4.25 20.93
N LYS A 330 -30.71 -4.97 21.99
CA LYS A 330 -31.50 -5.05 23.21
C LYS A 330 -31.53 -3.69 23.91
N ALA A 331 -32.67 -3.00 23.85
CA ALA A 331 -32.97 -1.92 24.78
C ALA A 331 -32.90 -2.51 26.19
N LYS A 332 -31.89 -2.11 26.98
CA LYS A 332 -31.88 -2.50 28.40
C LYS A 332 -33.09 -1.84 29.05
N PRO A 333 -34.04 -2.60 29.64
CA PRO A 333 -35.11 -1.98 30.41
C PRO A 333 -34.48 -1.16 31.53
N GLU A 334 -35.08 0.01 31.79
CA GLU A 334 -34.78 0.79 33.00
C GLU A 334 -34.87 -0.14 34.20
N LYS A 335 -33.93 0.00 35.14
CA LYS A 335 -33.97 -0.72 36.41
C LYS A 335 -35.25 -0.34 37.15
N LYS A 336 -36.33 -1.10 36.95
CA LYS A 336 -37.44 -1.12 37.91
C LYS A 336 -37.00 -1.95 39.11
N THR A 337 -37.30 -1.39 40.28
CA THR A 337 -37.03 -1.89 41.62
C THR A 337 -37.47 -3.35 41.76
N LYS A 338 -36.70 -4.11 42.55
CA LYS A 338 -36.89 -5.52 42.87
C LYS A 338 -38.36 -5.88 43.14
N THR A 339 -38.97 -6.66 42.24
CA THR A 339 -39.73 -7.88 42.56
C THR A 339 -39.97 -8.65 41.26
N THR A 340 -39.97 -9.97 41.37
CA THR A 340 -39.93 -10.99 40.30
C THR A 340 -38.70 -10.95 39.38
N LYS A 341 -37.82 -11.95 39.56
CA LYS A 341 -36.85 -12.37 38.56
C LYS A 341 -37.62 -12.74 37.29
N SER A 342 -37.83 -11.80 36.38
CA SER A 342 -38.05 -12.13 34.98
C SER A 342 -36.73 -12.71 34.49
N VAL A 343 -36.62 -14.03 34.59
CA VAL A 343 -35.73 -14.81 33.75
C VAL A 343 -36.10 -14.39 32.33
N VAL A 344 -35.27 -13.55 31.71
CA VAL A 344 -35.29 -13.42 30.27
C VAL A 344 -34.91 -14.81 29.81
N GLN A 345 -35.91 -15.62 29.49
CA GLN A 345 -35.75 -16.94 28.92
C GLN A 345 -35.04 -16.69 27.59
N SER A 346 -33.71 -16.77 27.62
CA SER A 346 -32.92 -16.90 26.42
C SER A 346 -33.46 -18.14 25.73
N ASP A 347 -33.95 -17.98 24.49
CA ASP A 347 -34.28 -19.14 23.68
C ASP A 347 -33.05 -20.04 23.68
N LYS A 348 -33.23 -21.34 23.99
CA LYS A 348 -32.13 -22.32 24.12
C LYS A 348 -31.14 -22.26 22.94
N ILE A 349 -31.63 -21.85 21.77
CA ILE A 349 -30.87 -21.64 20.55
C ILE A 349 -29.89 -20.46 20.67
N THR A 350 -30.31 -19.31 21.22
CA THR A 350 -29.44 -18.12 21.35
C THR A 350 -28.27 -18.35 22.28
N ASP A 351 -28.44 -19.18 23.32
CA ASP A 351 -27.35 -19.54 24.24
C ASP A 351 -26.29 -20.44 23.61
N ILE A 352 -26.69 -21.31 22.67
CA ILE A 352 -25.77 -22.17 21.92
C ILE A 352 -24.86 -21.34 21.01
N PHE A 353 -25.39 -20.30 20.39
CA PHE A 353 -24.66 -19.47 19.43
C PHE A 353 -24.07 -18.19 20.01
N LYS A 354 -24.25 -17.90 21.30
CA LYS A 354 -23.87 -16.61 21.89
C LYS A 354 -22.39 -16.23 21.67
N ASP A 355 -21.50 -17.22 21.70
CA ASP A 355 -20.05 -17.06 21.61
C ASP A 355 -19.53 -17.17 20.17
N PHE A 356 -20.42 -17.46 19.20
CA PHE A 356 -20.05 -17.48 17.79
C PHE A 356 -19.60 -16.11 17.34
N ARG A 357 -18.53 -16.10 16.54
CA ARG A 357 -17.94 -14.92 15.94
C ARG A 357 -18.51 -14.69 14.56
N LEU A 358 -19.04 -13.50 14.38
CA LEU A 358 -19.52 -12.97 13.11
C LEU A 358 -18.47 -12.02 12.52
N ASN A 359 -18.22 -12.19 11.24
CA ASN A 359 -17.61 -11.20 10.38
C ASN A 359 -18.60 -10.86 9.25
N TYR A 360 -18.80 -9.58 8.99
CA TYR A 360 -19.57 -9.10 7.85
C TYR A 360 -18.67 -8.24 6.99
N ASN A 361 -18.76 -8.39 5.67
CA ASN A 361 -18.05 -7.56 4.72
C ASN A 361 -18.97 -7.21 3.55
N LEU A 362 -19.18 -5.92 3.32
CA LEU A 362 -19.79 -5.39 2.12
C LEU A 362 -18.80 -4.42 1.48
N ASN A 363 -18.48 -4.64 0.22
CA ASN A 363 -17.57 -3.82 -0.55
C ASN A 363 -18.26 -3.33 -1.82
N MET A 364 -18.45 -2.02 -1.89
CA MET A 364 -19.12 -1.31 -2.97
C MET A 364 -18.09 -0.50 -3.75
N THR A 365 -18.09 -0.65 -5.07
CA THR A 365 -17.13 0.01 -5.95
C THR A 365 -17.85 0.82 -7.01
N TRP A 366 -17.42 2.05 -7.20
CA TRP A 366 -17.80 2.93 -8.30
C TRP A 366 -16.55 3.19 -9.13
N ASN A 367 -16.57 2.84 -10.41
CA ASN A 367 -15.47 3.09 -11.33
C ASN A 367 -15.99 3.82 -12.56
N HIS A 368 -15.33 4.92 -12.90
CA HIS A 368 -15.40 5.51 -14.22
C HIS A 368 -14.46 4.70 -15.13
N ASN A 369 -15.01 3.84 -15.99
CA ASN A 369 -14.21 2.94 -16.84
C ASN A 369 -13.91 3.57 -18.20
N ARG A 370 -12.95 2.97 -18.92
CA ARG A 370 -12.37 3.34 -20.21
C ARG A 370 -13.34 3.63 -21.37
N ASN A 371 -14.63 3.33 -21.21
CA ASN A 371 -15.66 3.59 -22.20
C ASN A 371 -16.62 4.71 -21.76
N ASN A 372 -16.22 5.55 -20.81
CA ASN A 372 -17.05 6.64 -20.26
C ASN A 372 -18.33 6.15 -19.57
N VAL A 373 -18.37 4.88 -19.14
CA VAL A 373 -19.50 4.29 -18.42
C VAL A 373 -19.17 4.28 -16.94
N ASP A 374 -19.97 5.00 -16.17
CA ASP A 374 -19.95 4.93 -14.72
C ASP A 374 -20.51 3.57 -14.30
N THR A 375 -19.64 2.73 -13.74
CA THR A 375 -20.01 1.39 -13.28
C THR A 375 -20.06 1.36 -11.77
N PHE A 376 -21.24 1.06 -11.24
CA PHE A 376 -21.42 0.74 -9.83
C PHE A 376 -21.62 -0.77 -9.68
N TYR A 377 -20.84 -1.40 -8.81
CA TYR A 377 -21.03 -2.82 -8.51
C TYR A 377 -20.59 -3.18 -7.09
N ILE A 378 -21.22 -4.24 -6.57
CA ILE A 378 -20.84 -4.86 -5.31
C ILE A 378 -19.73 -5.88 -5.62
N SER A 379 -18.52 -5.60 -5.15
CA SER A 379 -17.35 -6.46 -5.34
C SER A 379 -17.36 -7.65 -4.37
N THR A 380 -17.80 -7.42 -3.13
CA THR A 380 -17.90 -8.45 -2.10
C THR A 380 -19.11 -8.18 -1.25
N HIS A 381 -19.88 -9.22 -0.93
CA HIS A 381 -20.93 -9.16 0.06
C HIS A 381 -20.99 -10.51 0.75
N SER A 382 -20.44 -10.60 1.96
CA SER A 382 -20.37 -11.88 2.65
C SER A 382 -20.55 -11.77 4.15
N ILE A 383 -21.05 -12.86 4.71
CA ILE A 383 -21.15 -13.09 6.14
C ILE A 383 -20.36 -14.35 6.44
N ARG A 384 -19.38 -14.23 7.34
CA ARG A 384 -18.63 -15.36 7.86
C ARG A 384 -18.93 -15.57 9.32
N VAL A 385 -19.30 -16.79 9.66
CA VAL A 385 -19.58 -17.24 11.01
C VAL A 385 -18.57 -18.31 11.40
N SER A 386 -18.09 -18.27 12.63
CA SER A 386 -17.23 -19.30 13.21
C SER A 386 -17.55 -19.44 14.69
N GLY A 387 -17.37 -20.62 15.26
CA GLY A 387 -17.71 -20.87 16.65
C GLY A 387 -17.77 -22.35 16.98
N THR A 388 -18.12 -22.64 18.22
CA THR A 388 -18.11 -24.01 18.75
C THR A 388 -19.40 -24.28 19.50
N ILE A 389 -20.01 -25.44 19.21
CA ILE A 389 -21.23 -25.94 19.85
C ILE A 389 -20.86 -27.18 20.67
N PRO A 390 -20.94 -27.13 22.01
CA PRO A 390 -20.84 -28.32 22.84
C PRO A 390 -22.19 -29.07 22.78
N LEU A 391 -22.34 -30.01 21.85
CA LEU A 391 -23.58 -30.78 21.69
C LEU A 391 -23.93 -31.60 22.95
N THR A 392 -22.94 -32.23 23.56
CA THR A 392 -23.05 -32.97 24.83
C THR A 392 -21.75 -32.83 25.62
N LYS A 393 -21.67 -33.36 26.85
CA LYS A 393 -20.42 -33.36 27.65
C LYS A 393 -19.22 -33.92 26.88
N ASN A 394 -19.46 -34.87 25.98
CA ASN A 394 -18.42 -35.58 25.25
C ASN A 394 -18.40 -35.24 23.76
N TRP A 395 -19.28 -34.36 23.25
CA TRP A 395 -19.34 -34.01 21.83
C TRP A 395 -19.21 -32.53 21.62
N ARG A 396 -18.36 -32.14 20.66
CA ARG A 396 -18.12 -30.76 20.29
C ARG A 396 -18.07 -30.60 18.78
N ILE A 397 -18.91 -29.72 18.25
CA ILE A 397 -18.84 -29.28 16.85
C ILE A 397 -18.16 -27.93 16.80
N THR A 398 -17.18 -27.78 15.93
CA THR A 398 -16.50 -26.51 15.66
C THR A 398 -16.77 -26.10 14.23
N VAL A 399 -17.47 -25.00 14.04
CA VAL A 399 -17.57 -24.32 12.76
C VAL A 399 -16.34 -23.43 12.63
N ARG A 400 -15.31 -23.90 11.93
CA ARG A 400 -14.07 -23.10 11.73
C ARG A 400 -14.31 -21.99 10.72
N ASN A 401 -15.02 -22.30 9.64
CA ASN A 401 -15.40 -21.35 8.62
C ASN A 401 -16.79 -21.69 8.07
N LEU A 402 -17.73 -20.77 8.20
CA LEU A 402 -18.97 -20.81 7.44
C LEU A 402 -19.16 -19.43 6.80
N ASP A 403 -18.64 -19.29 5.60
CA ASP A 403 -18.72 -18.05 4.82
C ASP A 403 -19.86 -18.17 3.80
N TYR A 404 -20.77 -17.21 3.80
CA TYR A 404 -21.89 -17.13 2.87
C TYR A 404 -21.75 -15.86 2.03
N ASN A 405 -21.56 -16.05 0.73
CA ASN A 405 -21.51 -14.97 -0.25
C ASN A 405 -22.95 -14.58 -0.61
N LEU A 406 -23.38 -13.42 -0.11
CA LEU A 406 -24.70 -12.83 -0.31
C LEU A 406 -24.90 -12.26 -1.72
N LYS A 407 -23.82 -12.07 -2.49
CA LYS A 407 -23.91 -11.66 -3.89
C LYS A 407 -24.27 -12.85 -4.79
N ASP A 408 -23.58 -13.97 -4.59
CA ASP A 408 -23.76 -15.19 -5.40
C ASP A 408 -24.73 -16.20 -4.77
N LEU A 409 -25.27 -15.87 -3.59
CA LEU A 409 -26.20 -16.69 -2.80
C LEU A 409 -25.70 -18.11 -2.48
N LYS A 410 -24.39 -18.26 -2.24
CA LYS A 410 -23.74 -19.58 -2.03
C LYS A 410 -22.77 -19.59 -0.85
N PHE A 411 -22.55 -20.77 -0.27
CA PHE A 411 -21.50 -20.98 0.73
C PHE A 411 -20.11 -21.08 0.09
N GLU A 412 -19.15 -20.39 0.70
CA GLU A 412 -17.74 -20.37 0.32
C GLU A 412 -16.92 -21.19 1.32
N TYR A 413 -16.45 -22.35 0.86
CA TYR A 413 -15.53 -23.24 1.58
C TYR A 413 -15.93 -23.48 3.06
N PRO A 414 -17.11 -24.07 3.31
CA PRO A 414 -17.50 -24.47 4.66
C PRO A 414 -16.46 -25.44 5.26
N ASP A 415 -16.16 -25.26 6.55
CA ASP A 415 -15.15 -26.03 7.28
C ASP A 415 -15.63 -26.38 8.70
N PHE A 416 -15.81 -27.67 8.93
CA PHE A 416 -16.41 -28.22 10.15
C PHE A 416 -15.47 -29.21 10.84
N GLY A 417 -15.35 -29.07 12.15
CA GLY A 417 -14.69 -30.02 13.04
C GLY A 417 -15.70 -30.70 13.94
N PHE A 418 -15.58 -32.00 14.12
CA PHE A 418 -16.37 -32.78 15.06
C PHE A 418 -15.40 -33.49 15.96
N GLU A 419 -15.54 -33.29 17.27
CA GLU A 419 -14.70 -33.92 18.27
C GLU A 419 -15.58 -34.70 19.25
N ARG A 420 -15.18 -35.93 19.54
CA ARG A 420 -15.78 -36.74 20.60
C ARG A 420 -14.73 -37.18 21.61
N ASP A 421 -15.02 -36.94 22.87
CA ASP A 421 -14.31 -37.48 24.02
C ASP A 421 -14.79 -38.91 24.31
N LEU A 422 -13.88 -39.87 24.29
CA LEU A 422 -14.12 -41.28 24.56
C LEU A 422 -13.37 -41.74 25.84
N HIS A 423 -13.25 -40.85 26.82
CA HIS A 423 -12.54 -41.05 28.09
C HIS A 423 -11.02 -41.16 27.94
N CYS A 424 -10.50 -42.33 27.53
CA CYS A 424 -9.07 -42.56 27.28
C CYS A 424 -8.65 -42.23 25.84
N TRP A 425 -9.63 -42.13 24.94
CA TRP A 425 -9.44 -41.90 23.52
C TRP A 425 -10.08 -40.58 23.09
N LYS A 426 -9.61 -40.03 21.97
CA LYS A 426 -10.13 -38.83 21.35
C LYS A 426 -10.39 -39.11 19.89
N MET A 427 -11.60 -38.80 19.43
CA MET A 427 -11.99 -38.86 18.03
C MET A 427 -12.12 -37.45 17.48
N ASN A 428 -11.53 -37.19 16.31
CA ASN A 428 -11.65 -35.94 15.56
C ASN A 428 -12.03 -36.24 14.11
N PHE A 429 -12.98 -35.50 13.59
CA PHE A 429 -13.34 -35.51 12.18
C PHE A 429 -13.34 -34.07 11.67
N SER A 430 -12.56 -33.79 10.62
CA SER A 430 -12.49 -32.51 9.93
C SER A 430 -13.11 -32.68 8.55
N TRP A 431 -13.99 -31.78 8.15
CA TRP A 431 -14.74 -31.90 6.91
C TRP A 431 -14.87 -30.56 6.20
N GLN A 432 -14.43 -30.52 4.94
CA GLN A 432 -14.51 -29.38 4.04
C GLN A 432 -15.25 -29.80 2.77
N PRO A 433 -16.60 -29.79 2.76
CA PRO A 433 -17.38 -30.45 1.72
C PRO A 433 -17.15 -29.89 0.32
N LYS A 434 -16.98 -28.57 0.18
CA LYS A 434 -16.74 -27.94 -1.13
C LYS A 434 -15.41 -28.35 -1.77
N GLY A 435 -14.40 -28.64 -0.95
CA GLY A 435 -13.10 -29.14 -1.41
C GLY A 435 -13.04 -30.67 -1.49
N GLY A 436 -14.13 -31.38 -1.20
CA GLY A 436 -14.15 -32.85 -1.13
C GLY A 436 -13.20 -33.44 -0.08
N THR A 437 -12.69 -32.62 0.84
CA THR A 437 -11.61 -33.00 1.75
C THR A 437 -12.19 -33.36 3.11
N TYR A 438 -11.72 -34.47 3.68
CA TYR A 438 -12.00 -34.80 5.06
C TYR A 438 -10.82 -35.54 5.69
N THR A 439 -10.68 -35.39 7.01
CA THR A 439 -9.72 -36.15 7.80
C THR A 439 -10.41 -36.69 9.04
N PHE A 440 -10.30 -37.98 9.26
CA PHE A 440 -10.72 -38.69 10.46
C PHE A 440 -9.50 -39.13 11.24
N TYR A 441 -9.54 -38.95 12.56
CA TYR A 441 -8.49 -39.31 13.49
C TYR A 441 -9.11 -39.90 14.76
N ILE A 442 -8.56 -41.02 15.23
CA ILE A 442 -8.82 -41.53 16.57
C ILE A 442 -7.49 -41.95 17.21
N GLY A 443 -7.28 -41.54 18.47
CA GLY A 443 -6.04 -41.85 19.19
C GLY A 443 -6.18 -41.70 20.70
N VAL A 444 -5.21 -42.27 21.43
CA VAL A 444 -5.17 -42.24 22.90
C VAL A 444 -4.79 -40.83 23.38
N LYS A 445 -5.41 -40.34 24.45
CA LYS A 445 -5.13 -38.99 25.00
C LYS A 445 -3.76 -38.86 25.68
N SER A 446 -3.19 -39.97 26.16
CA SER A 446 -1.94 -40.00 26.91
C SER A 446 -0.73 -39.69 26.02
N SER A 447 0.15 -38.81 26.50
CA SER A 447 1.41 -38.46 25.80
C SER A 447 2.38 -39.64 25.64
N MET A 448 2.32 -40.65 26.52
CA MET A 448 3.17 -41.86 26.45
C MET A 448 2.68 -42.91 25.43
N LEU A 449 1.42 -42.84 24.98
CA LEU A 449 0.79 -43.86 24.12
C LEU A 449 0.40 -43.34 22.72
N GLN A 450 1.01 -42.22 22.28
CA GLN A 450 0.70 -41.59 20.98
C GLN A 450 1.03 -42.46 19.75
N PHE A 451 1.70 -43.60 19.95
CA PHE A 451 1.99 -44.57 18.89
C PHE A 451 0.74 -45.32 18.38
N ILE A 452 -0.33 -45.40 19.19
CA ILE A 452 -1.62 -45.98 18.75
C ILE A 452 -2.49 -44.87 18.19
N LYS A 453 -2.41 -44.66 16.87
CA LYS A 453 -3.22 -43.70 16.14
C LYS A 453 -3.77 -44.33 14.87
N TYR A 454 -5.05 -44.07 14.58
CA TYR A 454 -5.64 -44.35 13.28
C TYR A 454 -6.05 -43.03 12.63
N GLN A 455 -5.49 -42.76 11.44
CA GLN A 455 -5.74 -41.55 10.67
C GLN A 455 -6.13 -41.95 9.24
N HIS A 456 -7.26 -41.42 8.78
CA HIS A 456 -7.80 -41.68 7.44
C HIS A 456 -8.32 -40.38 6.84
N GLY A 457 -8.03 -40.05 5.59
CA GLY A 457 -8.52 -38.84 4.95
C GLY A 457 -8.33 -38.84 3.44
N VAL A 458 -9.11 -38.02 2.76
CA VAL A 458 -9.02 -37.81 1.30
C VAL A 458 -8.48 -36.40 1.05
N ASP A 459 -7.37 -36.32 0.34
CA ASP A 459 -6.76 -35.09 -0.17
C ASP A 459 -7.04 -35.01 -1.68
N PRO A 460 -7.62 -33.92 -2.22
CA PRO A 460 -7.95 -33.80 -3.64
C PRO A 460 -6.73 -33.95 -4.57
N ILE A 461 -5.50 -33.72 -4.08
CA ILE A 461 -4.28 -33.95 -4.86
C ILE A 461 -4.05 -35.45 -5.13
N ARG A 462 -4.53 -36.34 -4.25
CA ARG A 462 -4.44 -37.80 -4.43
C ARG A 462 -5.63 -38.40 -5.20
N ALA A 463 -6.78 -37.73 -5.21
CA ALA A 463 -7.97 -38.23 -5.91
C ALA A 463 -7.86 -38.16 -7.45
N ASN A 464 -7.18 -37.15 -7.99
CA ASN A 464 -7.00 -36.98 -9.45
C ASN A 464 -5.91 -37.88 -10.07
N LEU A 465 -5.08 -38.55 -9.27
CA LEU A 465 -4.11 -39.53 -9.79
C LEU A 465 -4.76 -40.89 -10.11
N ASN A 466 -5.95 -41.16 -9.57
CA ASN A 466 -6.67 -42.40 -9.82
C ASN A 466 -7.69 -42.31 -10.96
N SER A 467 -7.92 -41.12 -11.53
CA SER A 467 -8.80 -40.93 -12.71
C SER A 467 -8.04 -40.82 -14.04
N LEU A 468 -6.71 -41.00 -14.05
CA LEU A 468 -5.86 -41.05 -15.25
C LEU A 468 -5.34 -42.47 -15.56
N ARG A 469 -5.94 -43.49 -14.96
CA ARG A 469 -5.80 -44.87 -15.39
C ARG A 469 -7.19 -45.44 -15.60
N TYR A 470 -7.73 -45.23 -16.78
CA TYR A 470 -8.41 -46.21 -17.64
C TYR A 470 -8.65 -45.59 -19.01
#